data_AF-A0A8C4N5K0-F1
#
_entry.id   AF-A0A8C4N5K0-F1
#
_cell.length_a   1.000
_cell.length_b   1.000
_cell.length_c   1.000
_cell.angle_alpha   90.00
_cell.angle_beta   90.00
_cell.angle_gamma   90.00
#
_symmetry.space_group_name_H-M   'P 1'
#
loop_
_entity.id
_entity.type
_entity.pdbx_description
1 polymer ?
#
loop_
_entity_poly.entity_id
_entity_poly.type
_entity_poly.pdbx_seq_one_letter_code
_entity_poly.pdbx_strand_id
1 'polypeptide(L)'
;MSVMFFEKKKKNLSYNVFVKVLLFPCPQRCHFTLSDFSCRVQDGFVIFRWWRLYNPKHNMHDPRAETRLNITLNGFELHVYNRSSMYEHLEKVFGLEPTTILPAKNGERGKANAKKKENLPSERVVSEDLNPASSWRSLIPVIKVDINTGRLVFGNRLMPQTLSVNFEDALLTYATKPPSSRLDLYMHILKGKLENVRVMLVNSPRYAGVHQDEPPRLMGEGFVVLQSNDVDIYYYQDQPGLVPAEKDEDVDDSTSSESSKLQDLPPCWGLDIVCGKATDFNYGPWVDKQR
;
A
#
# COMPACT_ATOMS: atom_id res chain seq x y z
N MET A 1 -0.32 25.37 9.14
CA MET A 1 -0.63 26.01 10.45
C MET A 1 -1.23 24.95 11.36
N SER A 2 -0.49 24.35 12.30
CA SER A 2 -1.10 23.36 13.22
C SER A 2 -2.15 24.05 14.08
N VAL A 3 -3.41 23.63 13.97
CA VAL A 3 -4.48 24.13 14.84
C VAL A 3 -4.63 23.16 16.01
N MET A 4 -4.33 23.64 17.22
CA MET A 4 -4.59 22.92 18.47
C MET A 4 -5.99 23.30 18.96
N PHE A 5 -6.86 22.32 19.14
CA PHE A 5 -8.15 22.52 19.80
C PHE A 5 -8.00 22.30 21.31
N PHE A 6 -8.46 23.27 22.11
CA PHE A 6 -8.61 23.15 23.55
C PHE A 6 -10.10 23.06 23.88
N GLU A 7 -10.55 21.90 24.38
CA GLU A 7 -11.89 21.77 24.97
C GLU A 7 -11.77 21.62 26.48
N LYS A 8 -12.36 22.58 27.22
CA LYS A 8 -12.26 22.69 28.67
C LYS A 8 -13.55 22.15 29.31
N LYS A 9 -13.57 20.89 29.74
CA LYS A 9 -14.61 20.41 30.67
C LYS A 9 -14.13 20.48 32.12
N LYS A 10 -14.93 21.17 32.93
CA LYS A 10 -14.71 21.45 34.36
C LYS A 10 -14.71 20.15 35.17
N LYS A 11 -13.71 20.04 36.05
CA LYS A 11 -13.62 19.16 37.22
C LYS A 11 -13.47 17.67 36.92
N ASN A 12 -12.27 17.27 36.50
CA ASN A 12 -11.51 16.16 37.08
C ASN A 12 -10.12 16.16 36.41
N LEU A 13 -9.08 16.15 37.25
CA LEU A 13 -7.68 16.31 36.86
C LEU A 13 -7.29 15.23 35.83
N SER A 14 -7.36 15.58 34.55
CA SER A 14 -6.98 14.72 33.44
C SER A 14 -5.80 15.41 32.76
N TYR A 15 -4.63 14.77 32.78
CA TYR A 15 -3.42 15.26 32.15
C TYR A 15 -3.74 15.71 30.72
N ASN A 16 -3.37 16.95 30.38
CA ASN A 16 -3.64 17.54 29.08
C ASN A 16 -2.95 16.71 28.00
N VAL A 17 -3.78 16.03 27.22
CA VAL A 17 -3.44 15.17 26.11
C VAL A 17 -3.07 16.07 24.92
N PHE A 18 -1.77 16.16 24.61
CA PHE A 18 -1.25 16.94 23.48
C PHE A 18 -1.57 16.28 22.14
N VAL A 19 -2.83 16.29 21.68
CA VAL A 19 -3.18 15.82 20.32
C VAL A 19 -2.46 16.65 19.28
N LYS A 20 -1.42 16.11 18.64
CA LYS A 20 -0.88 16.70 17.43
C LYS A 20 -1.80 16.26 16.30
N VAL A 21 -2.86 17.04 16.11
CA VAL A 21 -3.65 16.99 14.89
C VAL A 21 -2.80 17.71 13.84
N LEU A 22 -2.21 16.95 12.92
CA LEU A 22 -1.77 17.52 11.66
C LEU A 22 -3.05 17.70 10.84
N LEU A 23 -3.76 18.79 11.13
CA LEU A 23 -4.66 19.40 10.17
C LEU A 23 -3.75 19.89 9.05
N PHE A 24 -3.97 19.40 7.84
CA PHE A 24 -3.60 20.15 6.65
C PHE A 24 -4.65 21.26 6.55
N PRO A 25 -4.40 22.49 7.05
CA PRO A 25 -5.36 23.57 6.89
C PRO A 25 -4.95 24.20 5.57
N CYS A 26 -5.20 23.48 4.49
CA CYS A 26 -5.01 24.03 3.17
C CYS A 26 -6.37 24.00 2.52
N PRO A 27 -6.96 25.15 2.15
CA PRO A 27 -8.09 25.18 1.22
C PRO A 27 -7.65 24.76 -0.21
N GLN A 28 -6.52 24.06 -0.33
CA GLN A 28 -5.88 23.66 -1.57
C GLN A 28 -5.81 22.13 -1.56
N ARG A 29 -6.52 21.54 -2.50
CA ARG A 29 -6.45 20.12 -2.85
C ARG A 29 -4.99 19.68 -2.88
N CYS A 30 -4.63 18.72 -2.03
CA CYS A 30 -3.30 18.14 -2.03
C CYS A 30 -3.14 17.29 -3.29
N HIS A 31 -2.22 17.68 -4.17
CA HIS A 31 -1.93 16.99 -5.41
C HIS A 31 -0.48 16.52 -5.41
N PHE A 32 -0.28 15.20 -5.40
CA PHE A 32 1.03 14.58 -5.51
C PHE A 32 1.10 13.85 -6.85
N THR A 33 1.84 14.41 -7.81
CA THR A 33 2.10 13.77 -9.10
C THR A 33 3.52 13.23 -9.10
N LEU A 34 3.66 11.91 -9.08
CA LEU A 34 4.89 11.22 -9.44
C LEU A 34 4.91 10.97 -10.95
N SER A 35 5.92 10.24 -11.45
CA SER A 35 6.02 9.76 -12.84
C SER A 35 5.10 8.58 -13.17
N ASP A 36 4.63 7.86 -12.16
CA ASP A 36 3.85 6.61 -12.33
C ASP A 36 2.41 6.72 -11.87
N PHE A 37 2.17 7.55 -10.86
CA PHE A 37 0.85 7.75 -10.28
C PHE A 37 0.65 9.20 -9.85
N SER A 38 -0.62 9.58 -9.77
CA SER A 38 -1.07 10.86 -9.24
C SER A 38 -2.04 10.57 -8.10
N CYS A 39 -1.73 11.08 -6.91
CA CYS A 39 -2.61 11.04 -5.76
C CYS A 39 -3.21 12.43 -5.53
N ARG A 40 -4.52 12.49 -5.31
CA ARG A 40 -5.25 13.72 -4.97
C ARG A 40 -6.06 13.47 -3.72
N VAL A 41 -6.03 14.43 -2.80
CA VAL A 41 -6.86 14.42 -1.59
C VAL A 41 -7.48 15.79 -1.46
N GLN A 42 -8.80 15.84 -1.26
CA GLN A 42 -9.49 17.12 -1.08
C GLN A 42 -9.20 17.68 0.29
N ASP A 43 -9.59 16.94 1.33
CA ASP A 43 -9.42 17.33 2.73
C ASP A 43 -9.12 16.08 3.57
N GLY A 44 -8.51 16.28 4.73
CA GLY A 44 -8.24 15.19 5.66
C GLY A 44 -7.40 15.65 6.84
N PHE A 45 -7.35 14.81 7.86
CA PHE A 45 -6.53 15.07 9.03
C PHE A 45 -5.85 13.79 9.51
N VAL A 46 -4.66 13.96 10.06
CA VAL A 46 -3.92 12.89 10.70
C VAL A 46 -3.82 13.19 12.18
N ILE A 47 -4.39 12.32 13.00
CA ILE A 47 -4.33 12.41 14.45
C ILE A 47 -3.25 11.44 14.93
N PHE A 48 -2.15 12.01 15.41
CA PHE A 48 -1.11 11.24 16.07
C PHE A 48 -1.12 11.46 17.59
N ARG A 49 -1.30 10.36 18.33
CA ARG A 49 -1.41 10.33 19.78
C ARG A 49 -0.10 9.94 20.45
N TRP A 50 0.84 10.89 20.55
CA TRP A 50 2.21 10.62 21.01
C TRP A 50 2.36 10.41 22.53
N TRP A 51 1.50 10.99 23.37
CA TRP A 51 1.57 10.91 24.84
C TRP A 51 1.17 9.55 25.40
N ARG A 52 0.71 8.61 24.55
CA ARG A 52 0.30 7.29 25.02
C ARG A 52 1.52 6.47 25.40
N LEU A 53 1.50 5.95 26.64
CA LEU A 53 2.59 5.15 27.16
C LEU A 53 2.83 3.93 26.27
N TYR A 54 4.07 3.74 25.81
CA TYR A 54 4.48 2.57 25.03
C TYR A 54 4.43 1.33 25.92
N ASN A 55 3.44 0.47 25.65
CA ASN A 55 3.29 -0.80 26.31
C ASN A 55 3.75 -1.91 25.34
N PRO A 56 5.00 -2.42 25.48
CA PRO A 56 5.53 -3.45 24.58
C PRO A 56 4.76 -4.78 24.67
N LYS A 57 3.97 -4.98 25.75
CA LYS A 57 3.18 -6.19 26.01
C LYS A 57 1.72 -6.06 25.58
N HIS A 58 1.26 -4.88 25.16
CA HIS A 58 -0.15 -4.69 24.81
C HIS A 58 -0.40 -5.24 23.41
N ASN A 59 -1.04 -6.42 23.35
CA ASN A 59 -1.62 -7.08 22.18
C ASN A 59 -1.44 -6.29 20.87
N MET A 60 -0.28 -6.46 20.21
CA MET A 60 0.01 -5.81 18.92
C MET A 60 -0.93 -6.27 17.79
N HIS A 61 -1.86 -7.17 18.11
CA HIS A 61 -2.67 -7.92 17.16
C HIS A 61 -4.17 -7.73 17.36
N ASP A 62 -4.59 -6.93 18.34
CA ASP A 62 -6.02 -6.70 18.57
C ASP A 62 -6.52 -5.52 17.71
N PRO A 63 -7.35 -5.76 16.68
CA PRO A 63 -7.91 -4.69 15.83
C PRO A 63 -8.84 -3.74 16.61
N ARG A 64 -9.34 -4.16 17.79
CA ARG A 64 -10.12 -3.31 18.69
C ARG A 64 -9.25 -2.43 19.58
N ALA A 65 -7.93 -2.65 19.61
CA ALA A 65 -7.03 -1.81 20.36
C ALA A 65 -7.10 -0.35 19.89
N GLU A 66 -6.96 0.55 20.85
CA GLU A 66 -6.95 1.97 20.56
C GLU A 66 -5.68 2.35 19.80
N THR A 67 -5.84 2.96 18.62
CA THR A 67 -4.71 3.29 17.73
C THR A 67 -4.04 4.60 18.12
N ARG A 68 -2.73 4.68 17.86
CA ARG A 68 -1.97 5.94 18.01
C ARG A 68 -2.07 6.83 16.79
N LEU A 69 -2.26 6.22 15.63
CA LEU A 69 -2.39 6.92 14.37
C LEU A 69 -3.79 6.66 13.83
N ASN A 70 -4.56 7.74 13.70
CA ASN A 70 -5.78 7.74 12.91
C ASN A 70 -5.61 8.69 11.73
N ILE A 71 -5.95 8.23 10.55
CA ILE A 71 -5.87 8.99 9.31
C ILE A 71 -7.30 9.04 8.76
N THR A 72 -7.83 10.26 8.59
CA THR A 72 -9.14 10.44 7.95
C THR A 72 -8.93 11.21 6.66
N LEU A 73 -9.34 10.64 5.53
CA LEU A 73 -9.18 11.21 4.20
C LEU A 73 -10.55 11.41 3.55
N ASN A 74 -10.71 12.53 2.86
CA ASN A 74 -11.89 12.85 2.07
C ASN A 74 -11.50 13.16 0.62
N GLY A 75 -12.27 12.64 -0.32
CA GLY A 75 -12.03 12.79 -1.76
C GLY A 75 -10.69 12.21 -2.20
N PHE A 76 -10.37 11.00 -1.75
CA PHE A 76 -9.13 10.32 -2.09
C PHE A 76 -9.18 9.81 -3.54
N GLU A 77 -8.39 10.40 -4.43
CA GLU A 77 -8.28 9.94 -5.82
C GLU A 77 -6.85 9.44 -6.10
N LEU A 78 -6.71 8.16 -6.46
CA LEU A 78 -5.44 7.59 -6.90
C LEU A 78 -5.55 7.22 -8.38
N HIS A 79 -4.77 7.89 -9.22
CA HIS A 79 -4.68 7.58 -10.64
C HIS A 79 -3.33 6.95 -10.95
N VAL A 80 -3.33 5.67 -11.31
CA VAL A 80 -2.15 4.91 -11.71
C VAL A 80 -2.14 4.78 -13.22
N TYR A 81 -1.09 5.29 -13.86
CA TYR A 81 -1.04 5.41 -15.32
C TYR A 81 0.23 4.82 -15.94
N ASN A 82 1.34 4.71 -15.21
CA ASN A 82 2.58 4.13 -15.74
C ASN A 82 3.22 3.12 -14.76
N ARG A 83 4.03 2.21 -15.31
CA ARG A 83 4.94 1.33 -14.59
C ARG A 83 6.35 1.54 -15.13
N SER A 84 6.91 2.72 -14.88
CA SER A 84 8.23 3.13 -15.39
C SER A 84 9.32 2.11 -15.09
N SER A 85 9.31 1.49 -13.91
CA SER A 85 10.28 0.46 -13.51
C SER A 85 10.29 -0.78 -14.41
N MET A 86 9.12 -1.20 -14.90
CA MET A 86 9.00 -2.31 -15.84
C MET A 86 9.58 -1.93 -17.20
N TYR A 87 9.28 -0.72 -17.68
CA TYR A 87 9.82 -0.22 -18.93
C TYR A 87 11.35 -0.07 -18.86
N GLU A 88 11.88 0.45 -17.75
CA GLU A 88 13.33 0.54 -17.53
C GLU A 88 14.00 -0.85 -17.53
N HIS A 89 13.36 -1.85 -16.91
CA HIS A 89 13.86 -3.23 -16.95
C HIS A 89 13.85 -3.79 -18.38
N LEU A 90 12.76 -3.58 -19.12
CA LEU A 90 12.66 -4.01 -20.52
C LEU A 90 13.71 -3.32 -21.40
N GLU A 91 13.90 -2.01 -21.25
CA GLU A 91 14.96 -1.26 -21.95
C GLU A 91 16.35 -1.87 -21.69
N LYS A 92 16.66 -2.23 -20.44
CA LYS A 92 17.91 -2.92 -20.07
C LYS A 92 18.05 -4.30 -20.69
N VAL A 93 16.98 -5.10 -20.70
CA VAL A 93 16.97 -6.46 -21.26
C VAL A 93 17.14 -6.43 -22.78
N PHE A 94 16.51 -5.46 -23.46
CA PHE A 94 16.56 -5.32 -24.92
C PHE A 94 17.73 -4.43 -25.41
N GLY A 95 18.49 -3.81 -24.51
CA GLY A 95 19.63 -2.96 -24.86
C GLY A 95 19.23 -1.65 -25.57
N LEU A 96 18.04 -1.13 -25.27
CA LEU A 96 17.52 0.11 -25.87
C LEU A 96 18.07 1.34 -25.13
N GLU A 97 18.18 2.46 -25.83
CA GLU A 97 18.51 3.74 -25.18
C GLU A 97 17.35 4.19 -24.26
N PRO A 98 17.64 4.57 -23.00
CA PRO A 98 16.60 4.92 -22.04
C PRO A 98 15.89 6.18 -22.47
N THR A 99 14.67 6.03 -22.97
CA THR A 99 13.87 7.15 -23.50
C THR A 99 12.84 7.62 -22.46
N THR A 100 12.54 6.77 -21.49
CA THR A 100 11.36 6.92 -20.62
C THR A 100 11.60 7.82 -19.40
N ILE A 101 12.85 8.11 -19.05
CA ILE A 101 13.23 9.01 -17.94
C ILE A 101 14.28 9.96 -18.49
N LEU A 102 14.05 11.28 -18.42
CA LEU A 102 15.12 12.25 -18.66
C LEU A 102 16.31 11.82 -17.79
N PRO A 103 17.49 11.54 -18.39
CA PRO A 103 18.62 11.07 -17.60
C PRO A 103 18.86 12.11 -16.52
N ALA A 104 18.75 11.70 -15.25
CA ALA A 104 19.26 12.49 -14.15
C ALA A 104 20.66 12.90 -14.56
N LYS A 105 20.89 14.21 -14.71
CA LYS A 105 22.12 14.83 -15.22
C LYS A 105 23.32 13.97 -14.81
N ASN A 106 23.81 13.13 -15.72
CA ASN A 106 25.08 12.46 -15.57
C ASN A 106 26.11 13.57 -15.73
N GLY A 107 26.44 14.19 -14.60
CA GLY A 107 27.58 15.06 -14.47
C GLY A 107 28.81 14.28 -14.92
N GLU A 108 29.54 14.91 -15.82
CA GLU A 108 30.83 14.47 -16.35
C GLU A 108 31.73 13.91 -15.25
N ARG A 109 31.90 12.58 -15.22
CA ARG A 109 33.10 11.94 -14.69
C ARG A 109 33.56 10.88 -15.66
N GLY A 110 34.23 11.37 -16.69
CA GLY A 110 35.02 10.53 -17.58
C GLY A 110 36.12 9.78 -16.82
N LYS A 111 36.36 8.56 -17.29
CA LYS A 111 37.65 7.85 -17.28
C LYS A 111 38.26 7.55 -15.90
N ALA A 112 37.78 6.48 -15.24
CA ALA A 112 38.56 5.80 -14.19
C ALA A 112 38.19 4.31 -13.99
N ASN A 113 37.74 3.58 -15.02
CA ASN A 113 37.46 2.15 -14.93
C ASN A 113 38.46 1.32 -15.76
N ALA A 114 39.66 1.14 -15.22
CA ALA A 114 40.51 -0.02 -15.47
C ALA A 114 41.53 -0.10 -14.32
N LYS A 115 41.48 -1.18 -13.52
CA LYS A 115 42.29 -1.48 -12.31
C LYS A 115 41.71 -0.99 -10.97
N LYS A 116 40.64 -1.65 -10.50
CA LYS A 116 40.47 -1.98 -9.07
C LYS A 116 39.40 -3.08 -8.88
N LYS A 117 39.68 -4.28 -9.38
CA LYS A 117 39.07 -5.51 -8.85
C LYS A 117 40.03 -6.00 -7.77
N GLU A 118 39.80 -5.59 -6.53
CA GLU A 118 40.27 -6.26 -5.32
C GLU A 118 39.69 -5.52 -4.10
N ASN A 119 38.92 -6.28 -3.32
CA ASN A 119 38.48 -6.02 -1.95
C ASN A 119 37.72 -4.70 -1.71
N LEU A 120 36.42 -4.69 -2.03
CA LEU A 120 35.47 -3.92 -1.22
C LEU A 120 35.02 -4.83 -0.06
N PRO A 121 35.18 -4.41 1.22
CA PRO A 121 34.51 -5.08 2.31
C PRO A 121 33.01 -4.94 2.05
N SER A 122 32.30 -6.05 2.19
CA SER A 122 30.85 -6.13 2.30
C SER A 122 30.37 -4.88 3.01
N GLU A 123 29.74 -3.99 2.24
CA GLU A 123 29.12 -2.80 2.79
C GLU A 123 28.13 -3.33 3.81
N ARG A 124 28.48 -3.15 5.08
CA ARG A 124 27.60 -3.39 6.20
C ARG A 124 26.39 -2.51 5.91
N VAL A 125 25.38 -3.09 5.26
CA VAL A 125 24.00 -2.64 5.40
C VAL A 125 23.88 -2.45 6.88
N VAL A 126 23.78 -1.20 7.29
CA VAL A 126 23.58 -0.81 8.67
C VAL A 126 22.46 -1.72 9.14
N SER A 127 22.85 -2.66 10.00
CA SER A 127 21.94 -3.44 10.80
C SER A 127 21.19 -2.40 11.62
N GLU A 128 20.15 -1.81 11.05
CA GLU A 128 19.03 -1.28 11.81
C GLU A 128 18.54 -2.50 12.58
N ASP A 129 19.02 -2.55 13.81
CA ASP A 129 18.71 -3.48 14.88
C ASP A 129 17.75 -4.61 14.50
N LEU A 130 18.23 -5.85 14.61
CA LEU A 130 17.41 -7.08 14.75
C LEU A 130 16.47 -7.06 15.97
N ASN A 131 16.13 -5.89 16.49
CA ASN A 131 15.09 -5.69 17.48
C ASN A 131 13.81 -5.22 16.76
N PRO A 132 12.79 -6.08 16.61
CA PRO A 132 11.45 -5.65 16.16
C PRO A 132 10.84 -4.54 17.05
N ALA A 133 11.44 -4.27 18.22
CA ALA A 133 11.11 -3.17 19.13
C ALA A 133 11.66 -1.78 18.69
N SER A 134 12.72 -1.70 17.87
CA SER A 134 13.38 -0.43 17.48
C SER A 134 12.69 0.25 16.28
N SER A 135 11.90 -0.51 15.50
CA SER A 135 11.11 0.03 14.40
C SER A 135 10.01 0.97 14.88
N TRP A 136 9.75 2.07 14.17
CA TRP A 136 8.59 2.96 14.37
C TRP A 136 7.23 2.21 14.43
N ARG A 137 7.20 0.98 13.92
CA ARG A 137 6.10 0.02 13.98
C ARG A 137 5.76 -0.40 15.42
N SER A 138 6.75 -0.46 16.31
CA SER A 138 6.50 -0.72 17.73
C SER A 138 5.69 0.41 18.36
N LEU A 139 5.99 1.66 17.97
CA LEU A 139 5.27 2.84 18.40
C LEU A 139 3.83 2.85 17.88
N ILE A 140 3.59 2.38 16.66
CA ILE A 140 2.28 2.42 15.99
C ILE A 140 1.93 1.02 15.46
N PRO A 141 1.49 0.09 16.33
CA PRO A 141 1.24 -1.30 15.92
C PRO A 141 0.01 -1.43 15.01
N VAL A 142 -0.96 -0.53 15.17
CA VAL A 142 -2.21 -0.52 14.40
C VAL A 142 -2.48 0.90 13.90
N ILE A 143 -2.73 1.01 12.60
CA ILE A 143 -3.09 2.23 11.89
C ILE A 143 -4.52 2.08 11.41
N LYS A 144 -5.38 3.02 11.80
CA LYS A 144 -6.73 3.13 11.27
C LYS A 144 -6.75 4.23 10.22
N VAL A 145 -7.35 3.92 9.08
CA VAL A 145 -7.53 4.83 7.94
C VAL A 145 -9.00 4.80 7.58
N ASP A 146 -9.66 5.94 7.75
CA ASP A 146 -11.06 6.14 7.41
C ASP A 146 -11.11 7.01 6.14
N ILE A 147 -11.75 6.54 5.08
CA ILE A 147 -11.85 7.26 3.80
C ILE A 147 -13.32 7.46 3.45
N ASN A 148 -13.79 8.71 3.47
CA ASN A 148 -15.21 9.04 3.30
C ASN A 148 -15.71 9.04 1.85
N THR A 149 -14.81 9.24 0.89
CA THR A 149 -15.05 9.12 -0.55
C THR A 149 -13.74 8.79 -1.24
N GLY A 150 -13.74 7.78 -2.10
CA GLY A 150 -12.54 7.36 -2.79
C GLY A 150 -12.74 6.89 -4.23
N ARG A 151 -11.72 7.14 -5.04
CA ARG A 151 -11.67 6.76 -6.45
C ARG A 151 -10.28 6.27 -6.83
N LEU A 152 -10.17 5.02 -7.24
CA LEU A 152 -8.96 4.46 -7.84
C LEU A 152 -9.17 4.38 -9.35
N VAL A 153 -8.27 4.96 -10.12
CA VAL A 153 -8.33 4.99 -11.57
C VAL A 153 -7.08 4.31 -12.10
N PHE A 154 -7.24 3.29 -12.93
CA PHE A 154 -6.16 2.59 -13.60
C PHE A 154 -6.34 2.77 -15.11
N GLY A 155 -5.43 3.48 -15.73
CA GLY A 155 -5.47 3.67 -17.17
C GLY A 155 -4.45 4.67 -17.66
N ASN A 156 -4.17 4.57 -18.95
CA ASN A 156 -3.25 5.46 -19.63
C ASN A 156 -4.01 6.18 -20.75
N ARG A 157 -3.52 7.36 -21.14
CA ARG A 157 -3.99 8.09 -22.33
C ARG A 157 -3.90 7.25 -23.61
N LEU A 158 -2.99 6.28 -23.65
CA LEU A 158 -2.81 5.37 -24.79
C LEU A 158 -3.81 4.21 -24.80
N MET A 159 -4.58 4.00 -23.72
CA MET A 159 -5.59 2.94 -23.67
C MET A 159 -6.97 3.54 -23.92
N PRO A 160 -7.85 2.87 -24.70
CA PRO A 160 -9.19 3.37 -24.99
C PRO A 160 -10.10 3.41 -23.77
N GLN A 161 -9.87 2.51 -22.81
CA GLN A 161 -10.65 2.38 -21.60
C GLN A 161 -9.76 2.45 -20.37
N THR A 162 -10.37 2.83 -19.25
CA THR A 162 -9.74 3.05 -17.96
C THR A 162 -10.63 2.41 -16.91
N LEU A 163 -10.03 1.61 -16.04
CA LEU A 163 -10.71 0.96 -14.93
C LEU A 163 -10.83 1.95 -13.76
N SER A 164 -12.06 2.31 -13.39
CA SER A 164 -12.35 3.20 -12.25
C SER A 164 -13.05 2.38 -11.16
N VAL A 165 -12.43 2.29 -9.99
CA VAL A 165 -13.01 1.72 -8.77
C VAL A 165 -13.41 2.88 -7.86
N ASN A 166 -14.70 3.03 -7.63
CA ASN A 166 -15.25 4.07 -6.77
C ASN A 166 -15.79 3.41 -5.51
N PHE A 167 -15.67 4.08 -4.37
CA PHE A 167 -16.27 3.68 -3.10
C PHE A 167 -16.66 4.93 -2.33
N GLU A 168 -17.73 4.82 -1.54
CA GLU A 168 -18.17 5.93 -0.69
C GLU A 168 -17.39 5.85 0.62
N ASP A 169 -17.74 4.95 1.53
CA ASP A 169 -16.98 4.80 2.78
C ASP A 169 -15.97 3.64 2.70
N ALA A 170 -14.80 3.81 3.30
CA ALA A 170 -13.84 2.74 3.49
C ALA A 170 -13.11 2.86 4.83
N LEU A 171 -13.32 1.85 5.68
CA LEU A 171 -12.69 1.70 6.97
C LEU A 171 -11.57 0.66 6.85
N LEU A 172 -10.33 1.13 6.81
CA LEU A 172 -9.15 0.30 6.68
C LEU A 172 -8.38 0.25 8.01
N THR A 173 -8.07 -0.95 8.47
CA THR A 173 -7.24 -1.21 9.63
C THR A 173 -6.01 -1.98 9.19
N TYR A 174 -4.86 -1.32 9.23
CA TYR A 174 -3.57 -1.94 9.03
C TYR A 174 -2.96 -2.32 10.37
N ALA A 175 -2.47 -3.55 10.49
CA ALA A 175 -1.83 -4.08 11.69
C ALA A 175 -0.68 -5.02 11.32
N THR A 176 0.31 -5.12 12.20
CA THR A 176 1.39 -6.10 12.07
C THR A 176 1.17 -7.28 13.01
N LYS A 177 1.33 -8.50 12.50
CA LYS A 177 1.27 -9.75 13.26
C LYS A 177 2.63 -10.45 13.29
N PRO A 178 2.84 -11.39 14.23
CA PRO A 178 3.99 -12.27 14.16
C PRO A 178 3.99 -12.98 12.81
N PRO A 179 5.18 -13.20 12.24
CA PRO A 179 5.33 -13.86 10.95
C PRO A 179 4.82 -15.32 11.01
N SER A 180 4.40 -15.85 9.87
CA SER A 180 4.02 -17.25 9.73
C SER A 180 5.24 -18.18 9.76
N SER A 181 6.36 -17.73 9.18
CA SER A 181 7.65 -18.41 9.16
C SER A 181 8.60 -17.82 10.21
N ARG A 182 9.49 -18.65 10.76
CA ARG A 182 10.50 -18.20 11.75
C ARG A 182 11.55 -17.28 11.13
N LEU A 183 11.81 -17.44 9.83
CA LEU A 183 12.81 -16.67 9.09
C LEU A 183 12.31 -15.27 8.72
N ASP A 184 11.00 -15.06 8.69
CA ASP A 184 10.39 -13.80 8.32
C ASP A 184 10.38 -12.80 9.47
N LEU A 185 10.30 -11.51 9.13
CA LEU A 185 10.38 -10.44 10.12
C LEU A 185 9.03 -10.19 10.79
N TYR A 186 7.98 -10.03 9.99
CA TYR A 186 6.61 -9.78 10.44
C TYR A 186 5.62 -9.99 9.29
N MET A 187 4.35 -10.20 9.66
CA MET A 187 3.24 -10.27 8.73
C MET A 187 2.47 -8.95 8.74
N HIS A 188 2.29 -8.37 7.56
CA HIS A 188 1.38 -7.25 7.32
C HIS A 188 -0.03 -7.75 7.15
N ILE A 189 -0.99 -7.08 7.79
CA ILE A 189 -2.40 -7.35 7.62
C ILE A 189 -3.14 -6.05 7.39
N LEU A 190 -3.94 -6.02 6.34
CA LEU A 190 -4.86 -4.95 6.02
C LEU A 190 -6.28 -5.53 6.01
N LYS A 191 -7.10 -5.06 6.95
CA LYS A 191 -8.53 -5.36 7.00
C LYS A 191 -9.28 -4.13 6.52
N GLY A 192 -10.08 -4.25 5.48
CA GLY A 192 -10.91 -3.17 4.96
C GLY A 192 -12.37 -3.53 5.00
N LYS A 193 -13.22 -2.56 5.32
CA LYS A 193 -14.66 -2.60 5.05
C LYS A 193 -14.99 -1.44 4.14
N LEU A 194 -15.56 -1.71 2.98
CA LEU A 194 -15.89 -0.70 2.00
C LEU A 194 -17.40 -0.72 1.75
N GLU A 195 -17.99 0.46 1.64
CA GLU A 195 -19.40 0.66 1.32
C GLU A 195 -19.56 1.24 -0.09
N ASN A 196 -20.61 0.80 -0.79
CA ASN A 196 -21.01 1.22 -2.12
C ASN A 196 -19.86 1.18 -3.14
N VAL A 197 -19.19 0.02 -3.22
CA VAL A 197 -18.09 -0.22 -4.17
C VAL A 197 -18.65 -0.41 -5.58
N ARG A 198 -18.11 0.34 -6.53
CA ARG A 198 -18.47 0.29 -7.93
C ARG A 198 -17.23 0.25 -8.81
N VAL A 199 -17.06 -0.83 -9.57
CA VAL A 199 -15.99 -1.01 -10.54
C VAL A 199 -16.54 -0.78 -11.94
N MET A 200 -15.96 0.17 -12.66
CA MET A 200 -16.42 0.60 -13.97
C MET A 200 -15.28 0.61 -14.98
N LEU A 201 -15.59 0.22 -16.21
CA LEU A 201 -14.77 0.52 -17.39
C LEU A 201 -15.30 1.80 -18.02
N VAL A 202 -14.50 2.85 -17.96
CA VAL A 202 -14.82 4.19 -18.44
C VAL A 202 -13.96 4.48 -19.66
N ASN A 203 -14.51 5.12 -20.69
CA ASN A 203 -13.73 5.53 -21.84
C ASN A 203 -12.71 6.60 -21.43
N SER A 204 -11.46 6.46 -21.86
CA SER A 204 -10.44 7.42 -21.49
C SER A 204 -10.66 8.72 -22.28
N PRO A 205 -10.73 9.88 -21.59
CA PRO A 205 -11.16 11.13 -22.22
C PRO A 205 -10.12 11.72 -23.19
N ARG A 206 -8.88 11.23 -23.16
CA ARG A 206 -7.74 11.76 -23.94
C ARG A 206 -7.19 10.80 -24.99
N TYR A 207 -7.87 9.68 -25.21
CA TYR A 207 -7.49 8.72 -26.24
C TYR A 207 -7.94 9.23 -27.61
N ALA A 208 -7.01 9.25 -28.56
CA ALA A 208 -7.22 9.77 -29.91
C ALA A 208 -7.39 8.66 -30.96
N GLY A 209 -7.37 7.39 -30.55
CA GLY A 209 -7.56 6.25 -31.46
C GLY A 209 -9.04 5.94 -31.70
N VAL A 210 -9.30 5.05 -32.66
CA VAL A 210 -10.65 4.56 -32.94
C VAL A 210 -11.11 3.65 -31.81
N HIS A 211 -12.30 3.91 -31.26
CA HIS A 211 -12.97 3.00 -30.34
C HIS A 211 -13.47 1.78 -31.13
N GLN A 212 -12.92 0.61 -30.85
CA GLN A 212 -13.19 -0.59 -31.66
C GLN A 212 -14.54 -1.25 -31.34
N ASP A 213 -15.03 -1.18 -30.09
CA ASP A 213 -16.28 -1.81 -29.66
C ASP A 213 -16.98 -0.97 -28.58
N GLU A 214 -18.20 -0.51 -28.84
CA GLU A 214 -19.01 0.24 -27.87
C GLU A 214 -19.61 -0.69 -26.80
N PRO A 215 -19.66 -0.28 -25.52
CA PRO A 215 -20.28 -1.09 -24.48
C PRO A 215 -21.76 -1.39 -24.77
N PRO A 216 -22.24 -2.62 -24.52
CA PRO A 216 -23.64 -3.00 -24.75
C PRO A 216 -24.66 -2.17 -23.95
N ARG A 217 -24.24 -1.62 -22.80
CA ARG A 217 -25.03 -0.72 -21.97
C ARG A 217 -24.10 0.19 -21.18
N LEU A 218 -24.44 1.47 -21.11
CA LEU A 218 -23.78 2.44 -20.23
C LEU A 218 -24.66 2.70 -19.01
N MET A 219 -24.07 2.72 -17.83
CA MET A 219 -24.74 3.15 -16.61
C MET A 219 -24.03 4.40 -16.10
N GLY A 220 -24.34 5.55 -16.68
CA GLY A 220 -23.64 6.81 -16.39
C GLY A 220 -22.36 6.96 -17.22
N GLU A 221 -21.21 7.10 -16.57
CA GLU A 221 -19.92 7.40 -17.23
C GLU A 221 -19.27 6.19 -17.94
N GLY A 222 -19.74 4.96 -17.67
CA GLY A 222 -19.10 3.76 -18.20
C GLY A 222 -19.90 2.49 -18.01
N PHE A 223 -19.28 1.37 -18.36
CA PHE A 223 -19.82 0.03 -18.16
C PHE A 223 -19.49 -0.44 -16.74
N VAL A 224 -20.49 -0.85 -15.95
CA VAL A 224 -20.30 -1.33 -14.58
C VAL A 224 -20.02 -2.82 -14.61
N VAL A 225 -18.81 -3.21 -14.20
CA VAL A 225 -18.38 -4.61 -14.12
C VAL A 225 -18.79 -5.24 -12.79
N LEU A 226 -18.62 -4.50 -11.70
CA LEU A 226 -18.99 -4.93 -10.35
C LEU A 226 -19.67 -3.76 -9.64
N GLN A 227 -20.80 -4.04 -8.99
CA GLN A 227 -21.43 -3.15 -8.04
C GLN A 227 -21.78 -3.93 -6.79
N SER A 228 -21.37 -3.45 -5.63
CA SER A 228 -21.65 -4.09 -4.35
C SER A 228 -21.83 -3.02 -3.28
N ASN A 229 -22.82 -3.21 -2.40
CA ASN A 229 -23.07 -2.28 -1.32
C ASN A 229 -22.07 -2.47 -0.16
N ASP A 230 -21.66 -3.71 0.11
CA ASP A 230 -20.76 -4.04 1.21
C ASP A 230 -19.62 -4.93 0.69
N VAL A 231 -18.37 -4.53 0.87
CA VAL A 231 -17.20 -5.33 0.51
C VAL A 231 -16.22 -5.37 1.66
N ASP A 232 -15.96 -6.56 2.19
CA ASP A 232 -14.91 -6.80 3.17
C ASP A 232 -13.64 -7.25 2.45
N ILE A 233 -12.52 -6.57 2.69
CA ILE A 233 -11.20 -6.90 2.14
C ILE A 233 -10.29 -7.38 3.27
N TYR A 234 -9.61 -8.51 3.05
CA TYR A 234 -8.61 -9.03 3.94
C TYR A 234 -7.34 -9.36 3.15
N TYR A 235 -6.35 -8.49 3.28
CA TYR A 235 -5.03 -8.68 2.67
C TYR A 235 -4.00 -9.01 3.74
N TYR A 236 -3.15 -9.98 3.47
CA TYR A 236 -2.01 -10.30 4.31
C TYR A 236 -0.77 -10.58 3.47
N GLN A 237 0.39 -10.22 4.00
CA GLN A 237 1.68 -10.40 3.33
C GLN A 237 2.80 -10.54 4.37
N ASP A 238 3.61 -11.58 4.26
CA ASP A 238 4.82 -11.74 5.04
C ASP A 238 5.96 -10.88 4.47
N GLN A 239 6.72 -10.22 5.35
CA GLN A 239 7.96 -9.57 4.95
C GLN A 239 9.11 -10.61 5.00
N PRO A 240 9.72 -10.94 3.84
CA PRO A 240 10.79 -11.92 3.79
C PRO A 240 11.99 -11.45 4.62
N GLY A 241 12.48 -12.35 5.48
CA GLY A 241 13.75 -12.15 6.17
C GLY A 241 14.93 -12.72 5.38
N LEU A 242 16.13 -12.57 5.94
CA LEU A 242 17.33 -13.16 5.36
C LEU A 242 17.34 -14.65 5.66
N VAL A 243 17.31 -15.48 4.62
CA VAL A 243 17.55 -16.91 4.74
C VAL A 243 19.03 -17.10 5.08
N PRO A 244 19.38 -17.70 6.23
CA PRO A 244 20.76 -18.03 6.53
C PRO A 244 21.32 -18.91 5.41
N ALA A 245 22.54 -18.64 4.96
CA ALA A 245 23.23 -19.60 4.11
C ALA A 245 23.27 -20.93 4.88
N GLU A 246 22.81 -22.01 4.26
CA GLU A 246 22.96 -23.37 4.77
C GLU A 246 24.45 -23.52 5.12
N LYS A 247 24.76 -23.46 6.41
CA LYS A 247 26.03 -24.01 6.86
C LYS A 247 25.83 -25.49 6.67
N ASP A 248 26.70 -26.14 5.92
CA ASP A 248 26.71 -27.59 5.77
C ASP A 248 26.52 -28.23 7.14
N GLU A 249 25.29 -28.68 7.46
CA GLU A 249 24.99 -29.42 8.68
C GLU A 249 25.40 -30.88 8.43
N ASP A 250 26.71 -31.08 8.28
CA ASP A 250 27.32 -32.30 8.81
C ASP A 250 27.30 -32.14 10.34
N VAL A 251 26.33 -32.78 11.00
CA VAL A 251 26.39 -33.44 12.33
C VAL A 251 24.97 -33.55 12.93
N ASP A 252 24.55 -34.82 13.07
CA ASP A 252 23.51 -35.37 13.95
C ASP A 252 22.02 -35.23 13.57
N ASP A 253 21.66 -36.02 12.55
CA ASP A 253 20.33 -36.49 12.18
C ASP A 253 19.67 -37.38 13.28
N SER A 254 19.44 -36.85 14.48
CA SER A 254 18.67 -37.59 15.50
C SER A 254 17.84 -36.78 16.49
N THR A 255 17.57 -35.48 16.24
CA THR A 255 16.56 -34.76 17.04
C THR A 255 15.88 -33.54 16.39
N SER A 256 16.01 -33.32 15.07
CA SER A 256 15.21 -32.28 14.39
C SER A 256 13.83 -32.85 14.05
N SER A 257 12.89 -32.75 14.98
CA SER A 257 11.48 -33.10 14.79
C SER A 257 10.96 -32.53 13.47
N GLU A 258 10.18 -33.31 12.70
CA GLU A 258 9.54 -32.88 11.43
C GLU A 258 8.79 -31.53 11.53
N SER A 259 8.43 -31.11 12.75
CA SER A 259 7.90 -29.77 13.06
C SER A 259 8.84 -28.60 12.75
N SER A 260 10.16 -28.81 12.70
CA SER A 260 11.15 -27.77 12.39
C SER A 260 11.21 -27.46 10.90
N LYS A 261 11.20 -28.50 10.05
CA LYS A 261 11.16 -28.37 8.58
C LYS A 261 9.80 -27.87 8.06
N LEU A 262 8.70 -28.15 8.77
CA LEU A 262 7.36 -27.63 8.47
C LEU A 262 7.18 -26.13 8.80
N GLN A 263 8.14 -25.50 9.50
CA GLN A 263 8.08 -24.09 9.92
C GLN A 263 8.90 -23.14 9.05
N ASP A 264 9.68 -23.66 8.09
CA ASP A 264 10.40 -22.87 7.10
C ASP A 264 9.57 -22.73 5.81
N LEU A 265 8.30 -22.32 5.97
CA LEU A 265 7.41 -22.06 4.85
C LEU A 265 7.91 -20.83 4.07
N PRO A 266 7.74 -20.81 2.73
CA PRO A 266 8.01 -19.61 1.96
C PRO A 266 7.09 -18.46 2.41
N PRO A 267 7.52 -17.20 2.26
CA PRO A 267 6.70 -16.04 2.58
C PRO A 267 5.33 -16.12 1.90
N CYS A 268 4.27 -15.96 2.70
CA CYS A 268 2.90 -16.07 2.20
C CYS A 268 2.31 -14.68 1.93
N TRP A 269 1.47 -14.60 0.90
CA TRP A 269 0.60 -13.45 0.70
C TRP A 269 -0.76 -13.91 0.19
N GLY A 270 -1.80 -13.17 0.52
CA GLY A 270 -3.15 -13.46 0.07
C GLY A 270 -4.05 -12.24 0.14
N LEU A 271 -5.02 -12.21 -0.76
CA LEU A 271 -6.07 -11.20 -0.83
C LEU A 271 -7.41 -11.93 -0.87
N ASP A 272 -8.21 -11.73 0.17
CA ASP A 272 -9.58 -12.21 0.26
C ASP A 272 -10.53 -11.01 0.13
N ILE A 273 -11.51 -11.13 -0.76
CA ILE A 273 -12.50 -10.10 -1.04
C ILE A 273 -13.87 -10.76 -0.91
N VAL A 274 -14.58 -10.41 0.15
CA VAL A 274 -15.92 -10.93 0.43
C VAL A 274 -16.92 -9.85 0.05
N CYS A 275 -17.65 -10.09 -1.03
CA CYS A 275 -18.74 -9.22 -1.45
C CYS A 275 -20.03 -9.60 -0.71
N GLY A 276 -20.72 -8.62 -0.15
CA GLY A 276 -21.93 -8.78 0.63
C GLY A 276 -23.20 -8.87 -0.21
N LYS A 277 -24.31 -8.43 0.40
CA LYS A 277 -25.64 -8.46 -0.25
C LYS A 277 -25.73 -7.41 -1.35
N ALA A 278 -26.63 -7.64 -2.31
CA ALA A 278 -26.84 -6.76 -3.47
C ALA A 278 -25.55 -6.55 -4.28
N THR A 279 -24.82 -7.64 -4.52
CA THR A 279 -23.64 -7.64 -5.39
C THR A 279 -24.02 -8.10 -6.78
N ASP A 280 -23.85 -7.23 -7.77
CA ASP A 280 -24.08 -7.52 -9.17
C ASP A 280 -22.74 -7.56 -9.93
N PHE A 281 -22.43 -8.73 -10.49
CA PHE A 281 -21.30 -8.92 -11.40
C PHE A 281 -21.80 -9.00 -12.84
N ASN A 282 -21.34 -8.06 -13.66
CA ASN A 282 -21.64 -8.01 -15.08
C ASN A 282 -20.37 -8.30 -15.86
N TYR A 283 -20.05 -9.58 -15.99
CA TYR A 283 -18.95 -10.03 -16.83
C TYR A 283 -19.52 -10.67 -18.10
N GLY A 284 -19.12 -10.16 -19.26
CA GLY A 284 -19.60 -10.66 -20.55
C GLY A 284 -18.51 -10.59 -21.62
N PRO A 285 -18.77 -11.11 -22.83
CA PRO A 285 -17.78 -11.18 -23.91
C PRO A 285 -17.15 -9.82 -24.25
N TRP A 286 -17.93 -8.74 -24.12
CA TRP A 286 -17.41 -7.40 -24.32
C TRP A 286 -16.39 -6.99 -23.25
N VAL A 287 -16.64 -7.28 -21.96
CA VAL A 287 -15.71 -6.98 -20.87
C VAL A 287 -14.42 -7.79 -21.02
N ASP A 288 -14.55 -9.04 -21.42
CA ASP A 288 -13.43 -9.95 -21.62
C ASP A 288 -12.46 -9.46 -22.71
N LYS A 289 -12.98 -8.83 -23.78
CA LYS A 289 -12.17 -8.18 -24.82
C LYS A 289 -11.36 -6.97 -24.34
N GLN A 290 -11.71 -6.37 -23.20
CA GLN A 290 -11.07 -5.16 -22.67
C GLN A 290 -9.95 -5.45 -21.65
N ARG A 291 -9.73 -6.73 -21.33
CA ARG A 291 -8.63 -7.18 -20.46
C ARG A 291 -7.27 -6.91 -21.10
#